data_AF-A0AAV5K2X5-F1
#
_entry.id   AF-A0AAV5K2X5-F1
#
_cell.length_a   1.000
_cell.length_b   1.000
_cell.length_c   1.000
_cell.angle_alpha   90.00
_cell.angle_beta   90.00
_cell.angle_gamma   90.00
#
_symmetry.space_group_name_H-M   'P 1'
#
loop_
_entity.id
_entity.type
_entity.pdbx_description
1 polymer ?
#
loop_
_entity_poly.entity_id
_entity_poly.type
_entity_poly.pdbx_seq_one_letter_code
_entity_poly.pdbx_strand_id
1 'polypeptide(L)'
;MLFMGFQGSHGFMKTHQWRDSIGAFINVEASGTGGPDLVCQSGPGSWPSFVYAQSAIYPVAHSAAQDVFPVIPGDTDYRIFSQDYGNIPGLDIIFLLGDYYYHTSFDTVDRLLPGSMQARGENLLSVLKAFTYSSKLKSAREGESVGASANDYNDERAVFFDYLTWFMVFYSRRVAVVLHSIPVAIFFVMPFFLCLLNSGLLRMLIHATGILLAIIFPIMFSILRLQFSSYAINWFSNPYLVFMMFIPCSLLGLLIPRVIWFSFPLSRCFSSQDTERDPLDLLSQLVVSSEMALSDEARFWGAFGFYALVTLAYLVAGLSGGFLTFFFDVSMLIAWIFFSLMVKSCGHQAFSMFHPLQCLGFVLLFLAISFIGG
;
A
#
# COMPACT_ATOMS: atom_id res chain seq x y z
N MET A 1 17.90 -5.40 -26.05
CA MET A 1 18.31 -6.78 -25.69
C MET A 1 17.02 -7.58 -25.57
N LEU A 2 16.77 -8.51 -26.50
CA LEU A 2 15.62 -9.43 -26.39
C LEU A 2 15.98 -10.45 -25.31
N PHE A 3 15.36 -10.36 -24.13
CA PHE A 3 15.49 -11.41 -23.12
C PHE A 3 14.83 -12.68 -23.66
N MET A 4 15.61 -13.72 -23.93
CA MET A 4 15.11 -15.09 -24.12
C MET A 4 14.74 -15.68 -22.74
N GLY A 5 13.72 -15.14 -22.09
CA GLY A 5 13.21 -15.64 -20.81
C GLY A 5 12.24 -16.82 -20.98
N PHE A 6 12.15 -17.67 -19.96
CA PHE A 6 11.07 -18.67 -19.73
C PHE A 6 10.89 -19.77 -20.79
N GLN A 7 11.87 -20.00 -21.68
CA GLN A 7 11.78 -21.07 -22.66
C GLN A 7 11.72 -22.48 -22.02
N GLY A 8 12.33 -22.64 -20.84
CA GLY A 8 12.33 -23.90 -20.09
C GLY A 8 10.94 -24.25 -19.57
N SER A 9 10.33 -23.38 -18.76
CA SER A 9 8.97 -23.55 -18.23
C SER A 9 7.94 -23.63 -19.36
N HIS A 10 8.07 -22.80 -20.41
CA HIS A 10 7.19 -22.86 -21.58
C HIS A 10 7.31 -24.21 -22.31
N GLY A 11 8.54 -24.69 -22.54
CA GLY A 11 8.80 -25.98 -23.16
C GLY A 11 8.24 -27.14 -22.33
N PHE A 12 8.39 -27.09 -21.01
CA PHE A 12 7.80 -28.04 -20.09
C PHE A 12 6.28 -28.07 -20.21
N MET A 13 5.61 -26.93 -20.11
CA MET A 13 4.13 -26.85 -20.20
C MET A 13 3.58 -27.20 -21.58
N LYS A 14 4.38 -27.06 -22.64
CA LYS A 14 4.02 -27.50 -23.99
C LYS A 14 4.13 -29.00 -24.20
N THR A 15 5.20 -29.63 -23.72
CA THR A 15 5.65 -30.93 -24.23
C THR A 15 5.81 -32.01 -23.18
N HIS A 16 5.93 -31.65 -21.90
CA HIS A 16 6.27 -32.61 -20.87
C HIS A 16 5.06 -33.47 -20.45
N GLN A 17 5.29 -34.78 -20.28
CA GLN A 17 4.24 -35.75 -19.92
C GLN A 17 3.56 -35.46 -18.56
N TRP A 18 4.24 -34.74 -17.66
CA TRP A 18 3.72 -34.37 -16.34
C TRP A 18 2.99 -33.04 -16.29
N ARG A 19 2.91 -32.29 -17.39
CA ARG A 19 2.27 -30.96 -17.42
C ARG A 19 0.84 -31.00 -16.86
N ASP A 20 0.08 -32.07 -17.17
CA ASP A 20 -1.31 -32.23 -16.75
C ASP A 20 -1.45 -32.84 -15.32
N SER A 21 -0.34 -33.22 -14.68
CA SER A 21 -0.34 -33.73 -13.30
C SER A 21 -0.05 -32.65 -12.26
N ILE A 22 0.39 -31.47 -12.69
CA ILE A 22 0.70 -30.36 -11.78
C ILE A 22 -0.61 -29.84 -11.17
N GLY A 23 -0.69 -29.82 -9.84
CA GLY A 23 -1.83 -29.28 -9.11
C GLY A 23 -1.57 -27.93 -8.44
N ALA A 24 -0.30 -27.63 -8.18
CA ALA A 24 0.15 -26.34 -7.67
C ALA A 24 1.64 -26.17 -7.96
N PHE A 25 2.15 -24.94 -7.82
CA PHE A 25 3.58 -24.66 -7.96
C PHE A 25 4.05 -23.58 -6.98
N ILE A 26 5.36 -23.53 -6.73
CA ILE A 26 6.03 -22.45 -6.01
C ILE A 26 7.19 -22.00 -6.89
N ASN A 27 7.12 -20.77 -7.39
CA ASN A 27 8.21 -20.14 -8.12
C ASN A 27 9.15 -19.45 -7.11
N VAL A 28 10.45 -19.64 -7.29
CA VAL A 28 11.47 -19.15 -6.36
C VAL A 28 12.50 -18.35 -7.14
N GLU A 29 12.48 -17.04 -6.96
CA GLU A 29 13.30 -16.07 -7.69
C GLU A 29 14.26 -15.34 -6.76
N ALA A 30 15.19 -14.61 -7.35
CA ALA A 30 16.05 -13.68 -6.65
C ALA A 30 16.21 -12.43 -7.51
N SER A 31 15.91 -11.26 -6.94
CA SER A 31 16.23 -9.97 -7.55
C SER A 31 17.18 -9.19 -6.64
N GLY A 32 18.13 -9.89 -6.02
CA GLY A 32 19.11 -9.35 -5.09
C GLY A 32 20.10 -10.41 -4.64
N THR A 33 20.75 -10.19 -3.49
CA THR A 33 21.71 -11.14 -2.89
C THR A 33 21.26 -11.72 -1.55
N GLY A 34 20.09 -11.34 -1.03
CA GLY A 34 19.47 -12.06 0.08
C GLY A 34 18.30 -11.33 0.72
N GLY A 35 18.13 -11.59 2.02
CA GLY A 35 16.99 -11.10 2.81
C GLY A 35 15.87 -12.13 2.95
N PRO A 36 14.75 -11.73 3.55
CA PRO A 36 13.59 -12.60 3.68
C PRO A 36 12.91 -12.83 2.33
N ASP A 37 12.28 -13.99 2.21
CA ASP A 37 11.49 -14.38 1.05
C ASP A 37 10.12 -13.71 1.06
N LEU A 38 9.96 -12.69 0.20
CA LEU A 38 8.69 -12.00 -0.02
C LEU A 38 7.82 -12.78 -1.01
N VAL A 39 6.61 -13.11 -0.61
CA VAL A 39 5.55 -13.54 -1.54
C VAL A 39 5.04 -12.32 -2.30
N CYS A 40 5.42 -12.22 -3.57
CA CYS A 40 5.00 -11.15 -4.47
C CYS A 40 3.68 -11.45 -5.16
N GLN A 41 3.40 -12.71 -5.48
CA GLN A 41 2.15 -13.10 -6.14
C GLN A 41 1.62 -14.40 -5.55
N SER A 42 0.30 -14.51 -5.48
CA SER A 42 -0.40 -15.71 -5.04
C SER A 42 -1.68 -15.90 -5.85
N GLY A 43 -1.92 -17.14 -6.27
CA GLY A 43 -3.18 -17.56 -6.87
C GLY A 43 -3.00 -18.43 -8.12
N PRO A 44 -4.08 -18.65 -8.89
CA PRO A 44 -5.47 -18.24 -8.60
C PRO A 44 -6.00 -18.81 -7.29
N GLY A 45 -7.07 -18.18 -6.79
CA GLY A 45 -7.63 -18.51 -5.49
C GLY A 45 -6.85 -17.92 -4.32
N SER A 46 -7.43 -18.04 -3.14
CA SER A 46 -6.87 -17.59 -1.87
C SER A 46 -6.13 -18.69 -1.13
N TRP A 47 -6.31 -19.96 -1.53
CA TRP A 47 -5.74 -21.08 -0.80
C TRP A 47 -4.19 -21.11 -0.77
N PRO A 48 -3.44 -20.70 -1.83
CA PRO A 48 -1.97 -20.74 -1.76
C PRO A 48 -1.43 -19.76 -0.71
N SER A 49 -1.97 -18.53 -0.68
CA SER A 49 -1.62 -17.52 0.33
C SER A 49 -2.14 -17.89 1.71
N PHE A 50 -3.28 -18.57 1.82
CA PHE A 50 -3.77 -19.12 3.08
C PHE A 50 -2.81 -20.18 3.64
N VAL A 51 -2.37 -21.14 2.81
CA VAL A 51 -1.41 -22.17 3.23
C VAL A 51 -0.08 -21.54 3.62
N TYR A 52 0.42 -20.56 2.86
CA TYR A 52 1.62 -19.81 3.23
C TYR A 52 1.44 -19.14 4.60
N ALA A 53 0.32 -18.44 4.81
CA ALA A 53 0.04 -17.73 6.06
C ALA A 53 0.02 -18.63 7.30
N GLN A 54 -0.33 -19.92 7.15
CA GLN A 54 -0.38 -20.89 8.24
C GLN A 54 0.94 -21.63 8.48
N SER A 55 1.81 -21.70 7.47
CA SER A 55 2.96 -22.63 7.47
C SER A 55 4.33 -21.96 7.38
N ALA A 56 4.40 -20.69 6.98
CA ALA A 56 5.66 -19.97 6.83
C ALA A 56 6.36 -19.82 8.20
N ILE A 57 7.64 -20.20 8.26
CA ILE A 57 8.49 -20.03 9.44
C ILE A 57 8.96 -18.58 9.55
N TYR A 58 9.29 -17.98 8.40
CA TYR A 58 9.71 -16.58 8.28
C TYR A 58 8.73 -15.86 7.33
N PRO A 59 7.56 -15.45 7.83
CA PRO A 59 6.51 -14.91 6.97
C PRO A 59 6.83 -13.51 6.47
N VAL A 60 6.94 -13.36 5.16
CA VAL A 60 6.99 -12.05 4.48
C VAL A 60 6.15 -12.14 3.21
N ALA A 61 5.08 -11.36 3.16
CA ALA A 61 4.11 -11.40 2.08
C ALA A 61 3.27 -10.15 2.14
N HIS A 62 2.89 -9.55 1.01
CA HIS A 62 2.03 -8.38 0.98
C HIS A 62 1.14 -8.39 -0.26
N SER A 63 -0.19 -8.41 -0.08
CA SER A 63 -1.16 -8.40 -1.17
C SER A 63 -1.15 -7.10 -1.99
N ALA A 64 -0.55 -6.03 -1.45
CA ALA A 64 -0.24 -4.81 -2.21
C ALA A 64 0.88 -5.02 -3.23
N ALA A 65 1.91 -5.82 -2.89
CA ALA A 65 2.95 -6.20 -3.85
C ALA A 65 2.34 -6.96 -5.03
N GLN A 66 1.40 -7.87 -4.77
CA GLN A 66 0.67 -8.62 -5.79
C GLN A 66 -0.12 -7.76 -6.78
N ASP A 67 -0.59 -6.58 -6.37
CA ASP A 67 -1.32 -5.68 -7.26
C ASP A 67 -0.39 -4.82 -8.11
N VAL A 68 0.82 -4.56 -7.63
CA VAL A 68 1.83 -3.75 -8.32
C VAL A 68 2.72 -4.60 -9.22
N PHE A 69 3.00 -5.86 -8.83
CA PHE A 69 3.95 -6.74 -9.49
C PHE A 69 3.72 -6.89 -11.00
N PRO A 70 2.48 -7.03 -11.52
CA PRO A 70 2.23 -7.14 -12.96
C PRO A 70 2.62 -5.89 -13.78
N VAL A 71 2.83 -4.74 -13.13
CA VAL A 71 3.22 -3.48 -13.76
C VAL A 71 4.75 -3.26 -13.71
N ILE A 72 5.47 -4.05 -12.89
CA ILE A 72 6.93 -3.97 -12.80
C ILE A 72 7.55 -4.58 -14.06
N PRO A 73 8.50 -3.89 -14.72
CA PRO A 73 9.23 -4.46 -15.85
C PRO A 73 10.03 -5.70 -15.42
N GLY A 74 9.60 -6.86 -15.88
CA GLY A 74 10.14 -8.15 -15.47
C GLY A 74 9.08 -9.22 -15.65
N ASP A 75 9.50 -10.46 -15.75
CA ASP A 75 8.61 -11.59 -15.87
C ASP A 75 9.31 -12.79 -15.21
N THR A 76 8.55 -13.79 -14.79
CA THR A 76 9.07 -14.97 -14.09
C THR A 76 8.38 -16.20 -14.64
N ASP A 77 8.91 -17.38 -14.33
CA ASP A 77 8.23 -18.63 -14.70
C ASP A 77 6.82 -18.72 -14.09
N TYR A 78 6.50 -17.94 -13.05
CA TYR A 78 5.15 -17.82 -12.48
C TYR A 78 4.09 -17.51 -13.54
N ARG A 79 4.34 -16.62 -14.50
CA ARG A 79 3.37 -16.28 -15.56
C ARG A 79 3.04 -17.49 -16.42
N ILE A 80 4.03 -18.33 -16.72
CA ILE A 80 3.84 -19.51 -17.57
C ILE A 80 2.85 -20.48 -16.93
N PHE A 81 2.98 -20.75 -15.64
CA PHE A 81 2.10 -21.67 -14.92
C PHE A 81 0.74 -21.04 -14.55
N SER A 82 0.72 -19.77 -14.13
CA SER A 82 -0.49 -19.10 -13.63
C SER A 82 -1.39 -18.52 -14.72
N GLN A 83 -0.83 -18.09 -15.86
CA GLN A 83 -1.58 -17.37 -16.90
C GLN A 83 -1.54 -18.10 -18.24
N ASP A 84 -0.36 -18.41 -18.77
CA ASP A 84 -0.22 -18.85 -20.16
C ASP A 84 -0.76 -20.28 -20.39
N TYR A 85 -0.61 -21.19 -19.42
CA TYR A 85 -0.85 -22.63 -19.66
C TYR A 85 -1.82 -23.38 -18.74
N GLY A 86 -2.30 -22.83 -17.62
CA GLY A 86 -3.18 -23.68 -16.80
C GLY A 86 -3.93 -23.11 -15.62
N ASN A 87 -3.88 -21.79 -15.36
CA ASN A 87 -4.52 -21.22 -14.17
C ASN A 87 -4.15 -22.06 -12.92
N ILE A 88 -2.89 -22.51 -12.85
CA ILE A 88 -2.42 -23.43 -11.82
C ILE A 88 -2.18 -22.60 -10.56
N PRO A 89 -2.76 -22.95 -9.39
CA PRO A 89 -2.52 -22.19 -8.18
C PRO A 89 -1.05 -22.25 -7.74
N GLY A 90 -0.49 -21.12 -7.33
CA GLY A 90 0.89 -21.08 -6.84
C GLY A 90 1.25 -19.83 -6.07
N LEU A 91 2.53 -19.77 -5.73
CA LEU A 91 3.19 -18.62 -5.09
C LEU A 91 4.37 -18.18 -5.96
N ASP A 92 4.56 -16.87 -6.09
CA ASP A 92 5.80 -16.29 -6.58
C ASP A 92 6.56 -15.68 -5.40
N ILE A 93 7.75 -16.21 -5.12
CA ILE A 93 8.56 -15.87 -3.95
C ILE A 93 9.89 -15.31 -4.42
N ILE A 94 10.28 -14.16 -3.88
CA ILE A 94 11.51 -13.47 -4.22
C ILE A 94 12.15 -12.86 -2.97
N PHE A 95 13.47 -12.93 -2.84
CA PHE A 95 14.16 -12.01 -1.94
C PHE A 95 14.72 -10.83 -2.76
N LEU A 96 14.71 -9.65 -2.15
CA LEU A 96 14.94 -8.38 -2.85
C LEU A 96 16.17 -7.60 -2.35
N LEU A 97 16.73 -7.93 -1.18
CA LEU A 97 17.84 -7.13 -0.63
C LEU A 97 19.09 -7.31 -1.50
N GLY A 98 19.79 -6.22 -1.80
CA GLY A 98 21.00 -6.26 -2.63
C GLY A 98 20.72 -6.33 -4.14
N ASP A 99 19.57 -5.84 -4.57
CA ASP A 99 19.13 -5.77 -5.97
C ASP A 99 20.11 -5.05 -6.92
N TYR A 100 20.96 -4.17 -6.43
CA TYR A 100 21.98 -3.50 -7.25
C TYR A 100 23.08 -4.41 -7.80
N TYR A 101 23.22 -5.64 -7.28
CA TYR A 101 24.09 -6.64 -7.88
C TYR A 101 23.39 -7.47 -8.97
N TYR A 102 22.06 -7.50 -8.98
CA TYR A 102 21.22 -8.27 -9.91
C TYR A 102 21.49 -7.88 -11.38
N HIS A 103 21.57 -8.87 -12.28
CA HIS A 103 21.95 -8.69 -13.71
C HIS A 103 23.27 -7.94 -13.94
N THR A 104 24.21 -8.01 -12.99
CA THR A 104 25.56 -7.46 -13.18
C THR A 104 26.61 -8.54 -13.05
N SER A 105 27.84 -8.26 -13.49
CA SER A 105 29.00 -9.14 -13.23
C SER A 105 29.36 -9.26 -11.74
N PHE A 106 28.68 -8.50 -10.88
CA PHE A 106 28.86 -8.54 -9.44
C PHE A 106 27.84 -9.47 -8.75
N ASP A 107 26.96 -10.15 -9.47
CA ASP A 107 26.11 -11.19 -8.91
C ASP A 107 26.94 -12.46 -8.64
N THR A 108 27.52 -12.54 -7.45
CA THR A 108 28.48 -13.59 -7.07
C THR A 108 28.14 -14.21 -5.72
N VAL A 109 28.47 -15.50 -5.57
CA VAL A 109 28.11 -16.31 -4.38
C VAL A 109 28.63 -15.71 -3.07
N ASP A 110 29.81 -15.09 -3.09
CA ASP A 110 30.43 -14.44 -1.93
C ASP A 110 29.63 -13.22 -1.41
N ARG A 111 28.70 -12.70 -2.21
CA ARG A 111 27.83 -11.58 -1.84
C ARG A 111 26.47 -12.00 -1.29
N LEU A 112 26.18 -13.31 -1.26
CA LEU A 112 24.94 -13.79 -0.66
C LEU A 112 24.91 -13.43 0.82
N LEU A 113 23.84 -12.77 1.26
CA LEU A 113 23.68 -12.39 2.66
C LEU A 113 23.59 -13.67 3.52
N PRO A 114 24.49 -13.89 4.50
CA PRO A 114 24.50 -15.09 5.32
C PRO A 114 23.16 -15.35 5.99
N GLY A 115 22.72 -16.61 6.00
CA GLY A 115 21.43 -17.03 6.56
C GLY A 115 20.25 -16.94 5.59
N SER A 116 20.31 -16.13 4.52
CA SER A 116 19.18 -15.99 3.58
C SER A 116 18.80 -17.31 2.92
N MET A 117 19.79 -18.08 2.45
CA MET A 117 19.56 -19.39 1.83
C MET A 117 19.04 -20.42 2.83
N GLN A 118 19.46 -20.35 4.10
CA GLN A 118 18.96 -21.24 5.15
C GLN A 118 17.51 -20.92 5.48
N ALA A 119 17.19 -19.64 5.69
CA ALA A 119 15.83 -19.17 5.97
C ALA A 119 14.87 -19.52 4.82
N ARG A 120 15.28 -19.29 3.57
CA ARG A 120 14.57 -19.72 2.37
C ARG A 120 14.31 -21.23 2.36
N GLY A 121 15.34 -22.04 2.60
CA GLY A 121 15.22 -23.50 2.61
C GLY A 121 14.25 -24.01 3.68
N GLU A 122 14.33 -23.48 4.89
CA GLU A 122 13.43 -23.80 6.01
C GLU A 122 11.98 -23.40 5.69
N ASN A 123 11.78 -22.19 5.17
CA ASN A 123 10.47 -21.67 4.83
C ASN A 123 9.83 -22.49 3.70
N LEU A 124 10.58 -22.72 2.61
CA LEU A 124 10.12 -23.53 1.47
C LEU A 124 9.80 -24.96 1.88
N LEU A 125 10.62 -25.61 2.71
CA LEU A 125 10.36 -26.96 3.18
C LEU A 125 9.05 -27.04 3.98
N SER A 126 8.78 -26.06 4.84
CA SER A 126 7.55 -25.99 5.62
C SER A 126 6.32 -25.78 4.71
N VAL A 127 6.40 -24.79 3.83
CA VAL A 127 5.31 -24.44 2.89
C VAL A 127 5.03 -25.61 1.93
N LEU A 128 6.06 -26.26 1.36
CA LEU A 128 5.89 -27.41 0.48
C LEU A 128 5.15 -28.55 1.16
N LYS A 129 5.52 -28.89 2.41
CA LYS A 129 4.80 -29.90 3.20
C LYS A 129 3.33 -29.51 3.36
N ALA A 130 3.06 -28.26 3.73
CA ALA A 130 1.70 -27.77 3.91
C ALA A 130 0.88 -27.80 2.60
N PHE A 131 1.48 -27.47 1.46
CA PHE A 131 0.87 -27.61 0.14
C PHE A 131 0.49 -29.07 -0.15
N THR A 132 1.40 -30.02 0.10
CA THR A 132 1.15 -31.45 -0.14
C THR A 132 0.07 -32.04 0.77
N TYR A 133 -0.15 -31.48 1.95
CA TYR A 133 -1.21 -31.90 2.87
C TYR A 133 -2.54 -31.16 2.68
N SER A 134 -2.56 -30.13 1.83
CA SER A 134 -3.76 -29.34 1.59
C SER A 134 -4.81 -30.15 0.83
N SER A 135 -6.03 -30.21 1.37
CA SER A 135 -7.18 -30.79 0.67
C SER A 135 -7.62 -29.99 -0.56
N LYS A 136 -7.08 -28.77 -0.74
CA LYS A 136 -7.30 -27.92 -1.92
C LYS A 136 -6.34 -28.27 -3.07
N LEU A 137 -5.26 -29.01 -2.81
CA LEU A 137 -4.36 -29.47 -3.87
C LEU A 137 -5.09 -30.51 -4.74
N LYS A 138 -5.40 -30.12 -5.97
CA LYS A 138 -6.02 -30.97 -6.98
C LYS A 138 -5.13 -30.98 -8.20
N SER A 139 -4.99 -32.11 -8.88
CA SER A 139 -4.26 -32.14 -10.16
C SER A 139 -4.98 -31.30 -11.23
N ALA A 140 -4.27 -30.80 -12.26
CA ALA A 140 -4.89 -30.03 -13.34
C ALA A 140 -6.08 -30.77 -13.99
N ARG A 141 -5.98 -32.10 -14.15
CA ARG A 141 -7.06 -32.97 -14.66
C ARG A 141 -8.32 -32.96 -13.77
N GLU A 142 -8.14 -32.97 -12.45
CA GLU A 142 -9.25 -32.90 -11.50
C GLU A 142 -9.84 -31.48 -11.45
N GLY A 143 -9.01 -30.45 -11.60
CA GLY A 143 -9.41 -29.04 -11.65
C GLY A 143 -10.34 -28.72 -12.83
N GLU A 144 -10.03 -29.21 -14.03
CA GLU A 144 -10.86 -29.02 -15.23
C GLU A 144 -12.24 -29.69 -15.10
N SER A 145 -12.31 -30.87 -14.48
CA SER A 145 -13.58 -31.59 -14.26
C SER A 145 -14.53 -30.87 -13.29
N VAL A 146 -13.97 -30.07 -12.37
CA VAL A 146 -14.72 -29.24 -11.41
C VAL A 146 -15.03 -27.85 -12.00
N GLY A 147 -14.35 -27.44 -13.07
CA GLY A 147 -14.62 -26.20 -13.82
C GLY A 147 -16.02 -26.13 -14.45
N ALA A 148 -16.75 -27.25 -14.53
CA ALA A 148 -18.17 -27.29 -14.90
C ALA A 148 -19.14 -27.01 -13.73
N SER A 149 -18.64 -26.96 -12.48
CA SER A 149 -19.39 -26.49 -11.31
C SER A 149 -18.89 -25.10 -10.94
N ALA A 150 -19.31 -24.12 -11.75
CA ALA A 150 -19.15 -22.69 -11.51
C ALA A 150 -19.98 -22.23 -10.29
N ASN A 151 -19.79 -22.86 -9.13
CA ASN A 151 -20.48 -22.57 -7.88
C ASN A 151 -19.54 -22.40 -6.66
N ASP A 152 -18.22 -22.55 -6.80
CA ASP A 152 -17.28 -22.11 -5.75
C ASP A 152 -17.02 -20.60 -5.88
N TYR A 153 -18.09 -19.81 -5.78
CA TYR A 153 -18.14 -18.33 -5.80
C TYR A 153 -17.44 -17.67 -4.58
N ASN A 154 -16.34 -18.27 -4.08
CA ASN A 154 -15.70 -17.89 -2.81
C ASN A 154 -14.18 -17.74 -2.83
N ASP A 155 -13.50 -18.17 -3.90
CA ASP A 155 -12.02 -18.16 -3.93
C ASP A 155 -11.48 -16.91 -4.66
N GLU A 156 -11.97 -15.74 -4.26
CA GLU A 156 -11.46 -14.45 -4.75
C GLU A 156 -10.11 -14.11 -4.10
N ARG A 157 -9.30 -13.23 -4.72
CA ARG A 157 -8.04 -12.73 -4.14
C ARG A 157 -8.26 -12.28 -2.69
N ALA A 158 -7.65 -12.99 -1.74
CA ALA A 158 -7.67 -12.63 -0.33
C ALA A 158 -6.72 -11.45 -0.06
N VAL A 159 -6.94 -10.79 1.08
CA VAL A 159 -5.96 -9.85 1.61
C VAL A 159 -5.05 -10.62 2.56
N PHE A 160 -3.75 -10.48 2.34
CA PHE A 160 -2.74 -11.09 3.18
C PHE A 160 -1.54 -10.15 3.30
N PHE A 161 -1.01 -10.02 4.51
CA PHE A 161 0.22 -9.27 4.75
C PHE A 161 0.90 -9.72 6.03
N ASP A 162 2.21 -9.57 6.13
CA ASP A 162 2.93 -9.75 7.39
C ASP A 162 2.88 -8.48 8.26
N TYR A 163 2.76 -8.66 9.57
CA TYR A 163 2.93 -7.58 10.53
C TYR A 163 4.36 -7.58 11.06
N LEU A 164 5.21 -6.69 10.51
CA LEU A 164 6.61 -6.54 10.89
C LEU A 164 7.38 -7.88 10.92
N THR A 165 7.12 -8.75 9.94
CA THR A 165 7.68 -10.12 9.85
C THR A 165 7.42 -11.05 11.03
N TRP A 166 6.57 -10.66 12.00
CA TRP A 166 6.27 -11.47 13.19
C TRP A 166 5.17 -12.50 12.95
N PHE A 167 4.10 -12.13 12.25
CA PHE A 167 3.01 -13.04 11.93
C PHE A 167 2.23 -12.57 10.70
N MET A 168 1.48 -13.48 10.10
CA MET A 168 0.63 -13.22 8.95
C MET A 168 -0.78 -12.80 9.37
N VAL A 169 -1.27 -11.72 8.77
CA VAL A 169 -2.68 -11.37 8.75
C VAL A 169 -3.26 -11.87 7.43
N PHE A 170 -4.36 -12.62 7.50
CA PHE A 170 -5.06 -13.13 6.33
C PHE A 170 -6.56 -12.98 6.55
N TYR A 171 -7.28 -12.46 5.54
CA TYR A 171 -8.73 -12.47 5.54
C TYR A 171 -9.29 -12.52 4.12
N SER A 172 -10.46 -13.16 3.98
CA SER A 172 -11.11 -13.35 2.69
C SER A 172 -11.62 -12.03 2.11
N ARG A 173 -11.86 -12.01 0.80
CA ARG A 173 -12.42 -10.83 0.14
C ARG A 173 -13.77 -10.39 0.69
N ARG A 174 -14.61 -11.33 1.14
CA ARG A 174 -15.88 -11.00 1.80
C ARG A 174 -15.67 -10.17 3.07
N VAL A 175 -14.68 -10.57 3.88
CA VAL A 175 -14.30 -9.82 5.07
C VAL A 175 -13.69 -8.47 4.67
N ALA A 176 -12.87 -8.45 3.61
CA ALA A 176 -12.31 -7.21 3.07
C ALA A 176 -13.41 -6.22 2.67
N VAL A 177 -14.44 -6.67 1.92
CA VAL A 177 -15.57 -5.83 1.52
C VAL A 177 -16.25 -5.20 2.74
N VAL A 178 -16.51 -5.99 3.78
CA VAL A 178 -17.14 -5.47 5.01
C VAL A 178 -16.23 -4.47 5.72
N LEU A 179 -14.98 -4.85 6.01
CA LEU A 179 -14.05 -4.00 6.77
C LEU A 179 -13.70 -2.72 6.02
N HIS A 180 -13.36 -2.82 4.74
CA HIS A 180 -12.93 -1.70 3.90
C HIS A 180 -14.09 -0.74 3.57
N SER A 181 -15.34 -1.18 3.67
CA SER A 181 -16.51 -0.30 3.54
C SER A 181 -16.78 0.56 4.78
N ILE A 182 -16.23 0.21 5.95
CA ILE A 182 -16.49 0.94 7.20
C ILE A 182 -15.97 2.39 7.14
N PRO A 183 -14.69 2.66 6.80
CA PRO A 183 -14.21 4.04 6.68
C PRO A 183 -14.98 4.85 5.64
N VAL A 184 -15.35 4.22 4.52
CA VAL A 184 -16.15 4.83 3.45
C VAL A 184 -17.51 5.27 4.00
N ALA A 185 -18.21 4.39 4.72
CA ALA A 185 -19.48 4.72 5.33
C ALA A 185 -19.36 5.85 6.35
N ILE A 186 -18.33 5.80 7.23
CA ILE A 186 -18.05 6.87 8.20
C ILE A 186 -17.85 8.20 7.47
N PHE A 187 -17.04 8.22 6.42
CA PHE A 187 -16.75 9.43 5.64
C PHE A 187 -17.99 10.05 5.00
N PHE A 188 -18.91 9.24 4.45
CA PHE A 188 -20.13 9.77 3.85
C PHE A 188 -21.17 10.22 4.88
N VAL A 189 -21.18 9.61 6.07
CA VAL A 189 -22.17 9.90 7.11
C VAL A 189 -21.77 11.12 7.96
N MET A 190 -20.49 11.27 8.27
CA MET A 190 -20.00 12.28 9.22
C MET A 190 -20.23 13.75 8.82
N PRO A 191 -20.13 14.16 7.55
CA PRO A 191 -20.43 15.54 7.14
C PRO A 191 -21.87 15.99 7.46
N PHE A 192 -22.83 15.05 7.48
CA PHE A 192 -24.22 15.34 7.86
C PHE A 192 -24.38 15.56 9.36
N PHE A 193 -23.61 14.83 10.18
CA PHE A 193 -23.62 14.98 11.64
C PHE A 193 -22.89 16.23 12.11
N LEU A 194 -21.83 16.63 11.41
CA LEU A 194 -21.00 17.79 11.75
C LEU A 194 -21.52 19.10 11.14
N CYS A 195 -22.70 19.11 10.50
CA CYS A 195 -23.29 20.27 9.84
C CYS A 195 -22.26 21.01 8.96
N LEU A 196 -21.44 20.25 8.24
CA LEU A 196 -20.32 20.78 7.46
C LEU A 196 -20.81 21.43 6.16
N LEU A 197 -21.79 22.33 6.26
CA LEU A 197 -22.48 22.92 5.12
C LEU A 197 -21.57 23.92 4.40
N ASN A 198 -21.39 23.68 3.10
CA ASN A 198 -20.62 24.44 2.09
C ASN A 198 -19.15 24.78 2.43
N SER A 199 -18.86 25.55 3.48
CA SER A 199 -17.52 26.05 3.76
C SER A 199 -16.54 24.95 4.20
N GLY A 200 -17.00 23.99 5.01
CA GLY A 200 -16.14 22.88 5.43
C GLY A 200 -15.94 21.80 4.36
N LEU A 201 -16.93 21.52 3.51
CA LEU A 201 -16.76 20.63 2.35
C LEU A 201 -15.67 21.16 1.40
N LEU A 202 -15.69 22.46 1.11
CA LEU A 202 -14.65 23.09 0.29
C LEU A 202 -13.26 22.96 0.94
N ARG A 203 -13.15 23.16 2.26
CA ARG A 203 -11.90 22.98 3.01
C ARG A 203 -11.41 21.52 2.98
N MET A 204 -12.32 20.54 3.07
CA MET A 204 -11.99 19.12 2.90
C MET A 204 -11.41 18.84 1.51
N LEU A 205 -12.05 19.35 0.46
CA LEU A 205 -11.59 19.20 -0.93
C LEU A 205 -10.21 19.84 -1.15
N ILE A 206 -9.97 21.02 -0.58
CA ILE A 206 -8.65 21.67 -0.62
C ILE A 206 -7.59 20.78 0.04
N HIS A 207 -7.90 20.17 1.18
CA HIS A 207 -6.94 19.32 1.86
C HIS A 207 -6.68 18.00 1.13
N ALA A 208 -7.73 17.34 0.62
CA ALA A 208 -7.61 16.16 -0.22
C ALA A 208 -6.77 16.45 -1.49
N THR A 209 -6.98 17.62 -2.10
CA THR A 209 -6.17 18.09 -3.23
C THR A 209 -4.70 18.28 -2.83
N GLY A 210 -4.45 18.80 -1.63
CA GLY A 210 -3.10 18.92 -1.08
C GLY A 210 -2.40 17.56 -0.95
N ILE A 211 -3.08 16.53 -0.45
CA ILE A 211 -2.53 15.17 -0.34
C ILE A 211 -2.23 14.59 -1.73
N LEU A 212 -3.15 14.76 -2.68
CA LEU A 212 -2.93 14.33 -4.07
C LEU A 212 -1.69 15.00 -4.67
N LEU A 213 -1.53 16.31 -4.51
CA LEU A 213 -0.35 17.03 -4.97
C LEU A 213 0.93 16.60 -4.23
N ALA A 214 0.83 16.27 -2.95
CA ALA A 214 1.96 15.76 -2.16
C ALA A 214 2.49 14.41 -2.69
N ILE A 215 1.67 13.63 -3.38
CA ILE A 215 2.07 12.39 -4.08
C ILE A 215 2.63 12.70 -5.48
N ILE A 216 1.96 13.57 -6.24
CA ILE A 216 2.32 13.89 -7.63
C ILE A 216 3.66 14.63 -7.73
N PHE A 217 3.91 15.60 -6.84
CA PHE A 217 5.11 16.45 -6.91
C PHE A 217 6.43 15.66 -6.81
N PRO A 218 6.62 14.76 -5.83
CA PRO A 218 7.78 13.88 -5.79
C PRO A 218 7.97 13.05 -7.05
N ILE A 219 6.89 12.48 -7.61
CA ILE A 219 6.95 11.67 -8.85
C ILE A 219 7.39 12.53 -10.03
N MET A 220 6.79 13.71 -10.19
CA MET A 220 7.16 14.65 -11.24
C MET A 220 8.62 15.10 -11.09
N PHE A 221 9.07 15.38 -9.85
CA PHE A 221 10.46 15.71 -9.56
C PHE A 221 11.40 14.56 -9.93
N SER A 222 11.07 13.31 -9.60
CA SER A 222 11.84 12.12 -10.00
C SER A 222 12.06 12.07 -11.50
N ILE A 223 10.99 12.28 -12.29
CA ILE A 223 11.03 12.22 -13.76
C ILE A 223 11.85 13.41 -14.32
N LEU A 224 11.58 14.62 -13.86
CA LEU A 224 12.27 15.83 -14.34
C LEU A 224 13.76 15.78 -14.03
N ARG A 225 14.16 15.24 -12.88
CA ARG A 225 15.58 15.10 -12.52
C ARG A 225 16.37 14.30 -13.54
N LEU A 226 15.76 13.29 -14.18
CA LEU A 226 16.42 12.46 -15.21
C LEU A 226 16.80 13.26 -16.46
N GLN A 227 16.23 14.45 -16.67
CA GLN A 227 16.62 15.34 -17.77
C GLN A 227 17.92 16.12 -17.46
N PHE A 228 18.26 16.28 -16.18
CA PHE A 228 19.42 17.06 -15.73
C PHE A 228 20.55 16.19 -15.17
N SER A 229 20.27 14.93 -14.83
CA SER A 229 21.24 14.01 -14.26
C SER A 229 21.14 12.62 -14.89
N SER A 230 22.27 12.09 -15.33
CA SER A 230 22.40 10.72 -15.82
C SER A 230 22.38 9.67 -14.71
N TYR A 231 22.46 10.10 -13.44
CA TYR A 231 22.46 9.19 -12.28
C TYR A 231 21.02 8.86 -11.87
N ALA A 232 20.43 7.88 -12.56
CA ALA A 232 19.04 7.51 -12.37
C ALA A 232 18.69 7.05 -10.94
N ILE A 233 19.67 6.65 -10.12
CA ILE A 233 19.42 5.98 -8.84
C ILE A 233 20.52 6.22 -7.77
N ASN A 234 21.00 7.47 -7.64
CA ASN A 234 22.06 7.86 -6.69
C ASN A 234 21.77 7.55 -5.20
N TRP A 235 20.51 7.34 -4.84
CA TRP A 235 20.10 7.04 -3.48
C TRP A 235 20.33 5.59 -3.04
N PHE A 236 20.67 4.68 -3.96
CA PHE A 236 20.99 3.30 -3.60
C PHE A 236 22.25 3.18 -2.72
N SER A 237 23.28 3.99 -3.00
CA SER A 237 24.48 4.02 -2.17
C SER A 237 24.29 4.82 -0.88
N ASN A 238 23.28 5.71 -0.83
CA ASN A 238 23.01 6.58 0.30
C ASN A 238 21.49 6.72 0.49
N PRO A 239 20.83 5.77 1.18
CA PRO A 239 19.38 5.74 1.37
C PRO A 239 18.82 7.06 1.93
N TYR A 240 19.59 7.75 2.76
CA TYR A 240 19.17 9.03 3.36
C TYR A 240 18.85 10.13 2.34
N LEU A 241 19.43 10.06 1.12
CA LEU A 241 19.15 11.01 0.05
C LEU A 241 17.70 10.98 -0.40
N VAL A 242 17.02 9.83 -0.29
CA VAL A 242 15.61 9.70 -0.65
C VAL A 242 14.75 10.65 0.19
N PHE A 243 14.99 10.69 1.51
CA PHE A 243 14.27 11.61 2.41
C PHE A 243 14.51 13.07 2.02
N MET A 244 15.77 13.44 1.78
CA MET A 244 16.14 14.81 1.40
C MET A 244 15.57 15.23 0.04
N MET A 245 15.41 14.29 -0.89
CA MET A 245 14.90 14.57 -2.23
C MET A 245 13.39 14.66 -2.28
N PHE A 246 12.67 13.74 -1.62
CA PHE A 246 11.23 13.59 -1.82
C PHE A 246 10.38 14.23 -0.73
N ILE A 247 10.84 14.33 0.53
CA ILE A 247 10.09 15.01 1.60
C ILE A 247 9.81 16.48 1.23
N PRO A 248 10.81 17.30 0.82
CA PRO A 248 10.54 18.71 0.55
C PRO A 248 9.56 18.92 -0.61
N CYS A 249 9.67 18.11 -1.67
CA CYS A 249 8.74 18.14 -2.81
C CYS A 249 7.32 17.74 -2.39
N SER A 250 7.18 16.74 -1.53
CA SER A 250 5.89 16.30 -1.01
C SER A 250 5.24 17.39 -0.15
N LEU A 251 6.02 18.01 0.75
CA LEU A 251 5.58 19.14 1.58
C LEU A 251 5.15 20.33 0.73
N LEU A 252 5.88 20.64 -0.35
CA LEU A 252 5.50 21.69 -1.28
C LEU A 252 4.14 21.40 -1.92
N GLY A 253 3.93 20.19 -2.43
CA GLY A 253 2.64 19.74 -2.97
C GLY A 253 1.50 19.90 -1.97
N LEU A 254 1.72 19.52 -0.71
CA LEU A 254 0.74 19.62 0.37
C LEU A 254 0.34 21.07 0.69
N LEU A 255 1.28 22.01 0.58
CA LEU A 255 1.09 23.41 0.98
C LEU A 255 0.51 24.30 -0.14
N ILE A 256 0.68 23.94 -1.41
CA ILE A 256 0.23 24.74 -2.56
C ILE A 256 -1.25 25.14 -2.49
N PRO A 257 -2.22 24.22 -2.30
CA PRO A 257 -3.64 24.59 -2.27
C PRO A 257 -3.96 25.56 -1.12
N ARG A 258 -3.23 25.47 -0.02
CA ARG A 258 -3.39 26.37 1.14
C ARG A 258 -2.91 27.78 0.81
N VAL A 259 -1.72 27.91 0.25
CA VAL A 259 -1.17 29.22 -0.14
C VAL A 259 -2.07 29.90 -1.17
N ILE A 260 -2.55 29.15 -2.16
CA ILE A 260 -3.49 29.64 -3.16
C ILE A 260 -4.80 30.11 -2.51
N TRP A 261 -5.37 29.33 -1.59
CA TRP A 261 -6.59 29.70 -0.86
C TRP A 261 -6.45 31.01 -0.06
N PHE A 262 -5.33 31.20 0.65
CA PHE A 262 -5.05 32.44 1.38
C PHE A 262 -4.75 33.64 0.47
N SER A 263 -4.38 33.39 -0.79
CA SER A 263 -4.10 34.43 -1.78
C SER A 263 -5.36 34.96 -2.48
N PHE A 264 -6.49 34.23 -2.43
CA PHE A 264 -7.74 34.67 -3.05
C PHE A 264 -8.56 35.65 -2.17
N PRO A 265 -9.14 36.73 -2.74
CA PRO A 265 -9.87 37.75 -1.97
C PRO A 265 -11.11 37.23 -1.21
N LEU A 266 -11.72 36.12 -1.66
CA LEU A 266 -12.91 35.55 -1.01
C LEU A 266 -12.63 35.06 0.42
N SER A 267 -11.42 34.60 0.71
CA SER A 267 -11.02 34.17 2.07
C SER A 267 -10.82 35.37 3.01
N ARG A 268 -10.50 36.55 2.45
CA ARG A 268 -10.44 37.81 3.20
C ARG A 268 -11.83 38.34 3.51
N CYS A 269 -12.83 38.17 2.64
CA CYS A 269 -14.22 38.59 2.93
C CYS A 269 -14.83 37.88 4.15
N PHE A 270 -14.52 36.60 4.37
CA PHE A 270 -14.93 35.89 5.59
C PHE A 270 -14.17 36.34 6.85
N SER A 271 -12.97 36.91 6.68
CA SER A 271 -12.15 37.46 7.77
C SER A 271 -12.34 38.97 7.99
N SER A 272 -12.91 39.70 7.03
CA SER A 272 -12.96 41.16 7.00
C SER A 272 -14.33 41.73 7.35
N GLN A 273 -15.20 40.93 7.96
CA GLN A 273 -16.43 41.43 8.55
C GLN A 273 -16.27 41.75 10.04
N ASP A 274 -15.05 42.05 10.51
CA ASP A 274 -14.79 42.56 11.85
C ASP A 274 -13.53 43.45 11.81
N THR A 275 -13.68 44.70 11.39
CA THR A 275 -12.66 45.73 11.67
C THR A 275 -13.32 47.07 11.95
N GLU A 276 -14.21 47.09 12.93
CA GLU A 276 -14.36 48.25 13.80
C GLU A 276 -14.06 47.79 15.23
N ARG A 277 -13.05 48.43 15.82
CA ARG A 277 -12.39 48.01 17.05
C ARG A 277 -13.16 48.60 18.23
N ASP A 278 -13.91 47.75 18.96
CA ASP A 278 -14.45 48.03 20.30
C ASP A 278 -14.74 46.72 21.08
N PRO A 279 -14.88 46.75 22.42
CA PRO A 279 -14.43 45.70 23.35
C PRO A 279 -15.43 44.54 23.48
N LEU A 280 -15.25 43.50 22.67
CA LEU A 280 -15.83 42.19 22.95
C LEU A 280 -14.84 41.07 22.60
N ASP A 281 -13.68 41.11 23.27
CA ASP A 281 -12.59 40.12 23.15
C ASP A 281 -13.06 38.67 23.34
N LEU A 282 -14.13 38.44 24.10
CA LEU A 282 -14.67 37.11 24.30
C LEU A 282 -15.34 36.56 23.02
N LEU A 283 -16.03 37.41 22.27
CA LEU A 283 -16.76 36.99 21.07
C LEU A 283 -15.81 36.81 19.89
N SER A 284 -14.79 37.65 19.77
CA SER A 284 -13.71 37.47 18.79
C SER A 284 -12.88 36.20 19.09
N GLN A 285 -12.58 35.91 20.35
CA GLN A 285 -11.92 34.65 20.75
C GLN A 285 -12.79 33.42 20.46
N LEU A 286 -14.10 33.49 20.70
CA LEU A 286 -15.03 32.41 20.40
C LEU A 286 -15.14 32.14 18.89
N VAL A 287 -15.20 33.20 18.07
CA VAL A 287 -15.23 33.08 16.60
C VAL A 287 -13.92 32.48 16.06
N VAL A 288 -12.77 32.96 16.53
CA VAL A 288 -11.45 32.41 16.13
C VAL A 288 -11.31 30.95 16.55
N SER A 289 -11.77 30.58 17.76
CA SER A 289 -11.77 29.20 18.24
C SER A 289 -12.69 28.30 17.41
N SER A 290 -13.85 28.80 16.98
CA SER A 290 -14.80 28.07 16.14
C SER A 290 -14.28 27.84 14.72
N GLU A 291 -13.62 28.84 14.12
CA GLU A 291 -12.99 28.74 12.80
C GLU A 291 -11.79 27.78 12.81
N MET A 292 -10.99 27.79 13.87
CA MET A 292 -9.90 26.80 14.05
C MET A 292 -10.44 25.39 14.16
N ALA A 293 -11.46 25.16 14.99
CA ALA A 293 -12.09 23.85 15.15
C ALA A 293 -12.64 23.32 13.82
N LEU A 294 -13.38 24.16 13.07
CA LEU A 294 -13.91 23.81 11.74
C LEU A 294 -12.79 23.49 10.74
N SER A 295 -11.68 24.22 10.80
CA SER A 295 -10.52 24.00 9.92
C SER A 295 -9.83 22.66 10.23
N ASP A 296 -9.66 22.31 11.50
CA ASP A 296 -9.01 21.05 11.89
C ASP A 296 -9.92 19.83 11.62
N GLU A 297 -11.23 19.97 11.82
CA GLU A 297 -12.21 18.97 11.39
C GLU A 297 -12.18 18.75 9.87
N ALA A 298 -12.23 19.83 9.08
CA ALA A 298 -12.19 19.72 7.62
C ALA A 298 -10.87 19.11 7.11
N ARG A 299 -9.75 19.36 7.79
CA ARG A 299 -8.47 18.70 7.48
C ARG A 299 -8.54 17.21 7.75
N PHE A 300 -8.96 16.81 8.95
CA PHE A 300 -9.07 15.41 9.29
C PHE A 300 -9.97 14.66 8.29
N TRP A 301 -11.18 15.17 8.07
CA TRP A 301 -12.14 14.53 7.17
C TRP A 301 -11.73 14.58 5.70
N GLY A 302 -11.02 15.62 5.26
CA GLY A 302 -10.45 15.67 3.92
C GLY A 302 -9.39 14.59 3.69
N ALA A 303 -8.52 14.35 4.68
CA ALA A 303 -7.51 13.32 4.62
C ALA A 303 -8.10 11.91 4.74
N PHE A 304 -8.96 11.69 5.75
CA PHE A 304 -9.68 10.43 5.95
C PHE A 304 -10.53 10.05 4.74
N GLY A 305 -11.22 11.02 4.14
CA GLY A 305 -11.99 10.82 2.92
C GLY A 305 -11.15 10.39 1.74
N PHE A 306 -9.98 11.02 1.56
CA PHE A 306 -9.07 10.64 0.49
C PHE A 306 -8.64 9.17 0.60
N TYR A 307 -8.18 8.73 1.77
CA TYR A 307 -7.76 7.34 1.99
C TYR A 307 -8.93 6.36 1.91
N ALA A 308 -10.10 6.71 2.46
CA ALA A 308 -11.30 5.87 2.36
C ALA A 308 -11.72 5.67 0.89
N LEU A 309 -11.67 6.72 0.07
CA LEU A 309 -11.99 6.63 -1.36
C LEU A 309 -10.93 5.85 -2.15
N VAL A 310 -9.64 5.95 -1.78
CA VAL A 310 -8.59 5.10 -2.37
C VAL A 310 -8.82 3.63 -1.99
N THR A 311 -9.12 3.35 -0.72
CA THR A 311 -9.50 2.00 -0.26
C THR A 311 -10.67 1.44 -1.06
N LEU A 312 -11.71 2.24 -1.28
CA LEU A 312 -12.86 1.87 -2.11
C LEU A 312 -12.45 1.60 -3.57
N ALA A 313 -11.57 2.44 -4.14
CA ALA A 313 -11.09 2.26 -5.51
C ALA A 313 -10.34 0.93 -5.69
N TYR A 314 -9.49 0.54 -4.73
CA TYR A 314 -8.86 -0.79 -4.72
C TYR A 314 -9.90 -1.91 -4.67
N LEU A 315 -10.88 -1.79 -3.77
CA LEU A 315 -11.93 -2.81 -3.59
C LEU A 315 -12.77 -3.00 -4.87
N VAL A 316 -13.17 -1.90 -5.51
CA VAL A 316 -13.95 -1.90 -6.77
C VAL A 316 -13.12 -2.40 -7.95
N ALA A 317 -11.83 -2.05 -8.01
CA ALA A 317 -10.90 -2.59 -9.00
C ALA A 317 -10.56 -4.08 -8.78
N GLY A 318 -11.00 -4.64 -7.65
CA GLY A 318 -10.74 -6.01 -7.25
C GLY A 318 -9.30 -6.31 -6.86
N LEU A 319 -8.59 -5.26 -6.47
CA LEU A 319 -7.24 -5.29 -5.93
C LEU A 319 -7.29 -5.49 -4.41
N SER A 320 -6.27 -6.15 -3.88
CA SER A 320 -6.14 -6.53 -2.46
C SER A 320 -5.25 -5.59 -1.63
N GLY A 321 -4.60 -4.60 -2.25
CA GLY A 321 -3.66 -3.66 -1.65
C GLY A 321 -4.32 -2.50 -0.90
N GLY A 322 -5.64 -2.32 -1.03
CA GLY A 322 -6.41 -1.31 -0.31
C GLY A 322 -6.38 -1.44 1.22
N PHE A 323 -5.83 -2.55 1.75
CA PHE A 323 -5.63 -2.71 3.19
C PHE A 323 -4.67 -1.68 3.78
N LEU A 324 -3.70 -1.17 3.00
CA LEU A 324 -2.76 -0.14 3.45
C LEU A 324 -3.52 1.16 3.78
N THR A 325 -4.36 1.62 2.85
CA THR A 325 -5.20 2.82 3.05
C THR A 325 -6.28 2.60 4.10
N PHE A 326 -6.83 1.40 4.20
CA PHE A 326 -7.73 1.03 5.30
C PHE A 326 -7.04 1.12 6.67
N PHE A 327 -5.82 0.59 6.81
CA PHE A 327 -5.09 0.63 8.08
C PHE A 327 -4.74 2.08 8.47
N PHE A 328 -4.46 2.93 7.49
CA PHE A 328 -4.31 4.36 7.70
C PHE A 328 -5.59 5.00 8.21
N ASP A 329 -6.74 4.75 7.58
CA ASP A 329 -8.03 5.29 8.05
C ASP A 329 -8.33 4.90 9.48
N VAL A 330 -8.14 3.62 9.83
CA VAL A 330 -8.34 3.12 11.21
C VAL A 330 -7.40 3.82 12.18
N SER A 331 -6.11 3.93 11.85
CA SER A 331 -5.11 4.58 12.68
C SER A 331 -5.41 6.07 12.87
N MET A 332 -5.82 6.76 11.80
CA MET A 332 -6.23 8.17 11.82
C MET A 332 -7.45 8.37 12.70
N LEU A 333 -8.47 7.51 12.59
CA LEU A 333 -9.69 7.60 13.39
C LEU A 333 -9.39 7.42 14.88
N ILE A 334 -8.55 6.45 15.25
CA ILE A 334 -8.10 6.26 16.63
C ILE A 334 -7.38 7.51 17.13
N ALA A 335 -6.42 8.03 16.34
CA ALA A 335 -5.68 9.24 16.70
C ALA A 335 -6.60 10.47 16.86
N TRP A 336 -7.64 10.60 16.03
CA TRP A 336 -8.62 11.66 16.10
C TRP A 336 -9.50 11.59 17.35
N ILE A 337 -9.92 10.38 17.75
CA ILE A 337 -10.66 10.17 18.99
C ILE A 337 -9.80 10.59 20.19
N PHE A 338 -8.53 10.16 20.23
CA PHE A 338 -7.60 10.56 21.29
C PHE A 338 -7.37 12.08 21.30
N PHE A 339 -7.17 12.69 20.13
CA PHE A 339 -7.04 14.14 20.00
C PHE A 339 -8.27 14.86 20.56
N SER A 340 -9.48 14.44 20.18
CA SER A 340 -10.74 15.03 20.64
C SER A 340 -10.91 14.91 22.16
N LEU A 341 -10.56 13.76 22.74
CA LEU A 341 -10.59 13.54 24.20
C LEU A 341 -9.57 14.43 24.94
N MET A 342 -8.37 14.58 24.39
CA MET A 342 -7.32 15.42 24.97
C MET A 342 -7.69 16.90 24.91
N VAL A 343 -8.21 17.36 23.78
CA VAL A 343 -8.70 18.73 23.60
C VAL A 343 -9.81 19.06 24.59
N LYS A 344 -10.74 18.14 24.84
CA LYS A 344 -11.81 18.31 25.84
C LYS A 344 -11.27 18.38 27.27
N SER A 345 -10.15 17.73 27.55
CA SER A 345 -9.56 17.64 28.90
C SER A 345 -8.58 18.78 29.22
N CYS A 346 -7.81 19.26 28.22
CA CYS A 346 -6.69 20.20 28.42
C CYS A 346 -6.89 21.58 27.75
N GLY A 347 -7.96 21.77 26.95
CA GLY A 347 -8.19 22.99 26.18
C GLY A 347 -7.42 23.06 24.85
N HIS A 348 -7.95 23.80 23.88
CA HIS A 348 -7.45 23.85 22.49
C HIS A 348 -6.02 24.42 22.34
N GLN A 349 -5.57 25.30 23.26
CA GLN A 349 -4.30 26.05 23.11
C GLN A 349 -3.03 25.19 23.25
N ALA A 350 -3.12 23.99 23.83
CA ALA A 350 -1.94 23.17 24.10
C ALA A 350 -1.44 22.32 22.90
N PHE A 351 -2.20 22.19 21.80
CA PHE A 351 -1.96 21.11 20.83
C PHE A 351 -1.89 21.50 19.34
N SER A 352 -1.81 22.79 18.98
CA SER A 352 -1.75 23.20 17.56
C SER A 352 -0.51 22.68 16.79
N MET A 353 0.54 22.23 17.50
CA MET A 353 1.78 21.70 16.93
C MET A 353 1.74 20.20 16.53
N PHE A 354 0.71 19.43 16.93
CA PHE A 354 0.68 17.98 16.68
C PHE A 354 0.04 17.55 15.35
N HIS A 355 -0.67 18.46 14.67
CA HIS A 355 -1.37 18.16 13.41
C HIS A 355 -0.47 17.82 12.20
N PRO A 356 0.70 18.46 11.97
CA PRO A 356 1.54 18.13 10.81
C PRO A 356 2.28 16.78 10.94
N LEU A 357 2.39 16.20 12.13
CA LEU A 357 3.00 14.87 12.32
C LEU A 357 2.13 13.73 11.79
N GLN A 358 0.80 13.89 11.79
CA GLN A 358 -0.13 12.88 11.27
C GLN A 358 0.02 12.69 9.75
N CYS A 359 0.38 13.76 9.01
CA CYS A 359 0.71 13.67 7.58
C CYS A 359 2.16 13.22 7.32
N LEU A 360 3.09 13.43 8.26
CA LEU A 360 4.51 13.08 8.08
C LEU A 360 4.75 11.56 8.12
N GLY A 361 3.91 10.81 8.83
CA GLY A 361 3.88 9.34 8.79
C GLY A 361 3.70 8.79 7.37
N PHE A 362 3.08 9.56 6.46
CA PHE A 362 2.83 9.17 5.08
C PHE A 362 4.09 9.19 4.22
N VAL A 363 4.99 10.16 4.42
CA VAL A 363 6.27 10.16 3.71
C VAL A 363 7.16 9.05 4.27
N LEU A 364 7.13 8.80 5.58
CA LEU A 364 7.92 7.72 6.18
C LEU A 364 7.42 6.33 5.79
N LEU A 365 6.10 6.09 5.67
CA LEU A 365 5.57 4.79 5.23
C LEU A 365 5.67 4.59 3.71
N PHE A 366 5.44 5.61 2.89
CA PHE A 366 5.62 5.50 1.43
C PHE A 366 7.10 5.29 1.07
N LEU A 367 8.01 5.92 1.83
CA LEU A 367 9.43 5.63 1.75
C LEU A 367 9.74 4.24 2.29
N ALA A 368 9.19 3.82 3.44
CA ALA A 368 9.38 2.46 3.95
C ALA A 368 8.89 1.39 2.96
N ILE A 369 7.74 1.57 2.30
CA ILE A 369 7.22 0.66 1.28
C ILE A 369 8.11 0.67 0.02
N SER A 370 8.67 1.83 -0.34
CA SER A 370 9.67 1.93 -1.42
C SER A 370 11.05 1.37 -1.03
N PHE A 371 11.32 1.20 0.28
CA PHE A 371 12.59 0.72 0.84
C PHE A 371 12.53 -0.74 1.33
N ILE A 372 11.35 -1.35 1.48
CA ILE A 372 11.23 -2.79 1.79
C ILE A 372 11.70 -3.66 0.60
N GLY A 373 11.98 -3.05 -0.55
CA GLY A 373 12.67 -3.67 -1.68
C GLY A 373 14.14 -3.27 -1.88
N GLY A 374 14.80 -2.62 -0.90
CA GLY A 374 16.21 -2.17 -1.01
C GLY A 374 17.14 -2.76 0.06
#